data_AF-A0A0R2H9G4-F1
#
_entry.id   AF-A0A0R2H9G4-F1
#
_cell.length_a   1.000
_cell.length_b   1.000
_cell.length_c   1.000
_cell.angle_alpha   90.00
_cell.angle_beta   90.00
_cell.angle_gamma   90.00
#
_symmetry.space_group_name_H-M   'P 1'
#
loop_
_entity.id
_entity.type
_entity.pdbx_description
1 polymer ?
#
loop_
_entity_poly.entity_id
_entity_poly.type
_entity_poly.pdbx_seq_one_letter_code
_entity_poly.pdbx_strand_id
1 'polypeptide(L)'
;MDNSKKIKWHNLAFMAFSTVWGFGNVLNGFIYFNGIQVIFSWILMFALYFVPYALMVGELGSAFKNAGGGVSSWIHETMGPKLAYYAGFTYWACHITYIASKGSGGLKALSWVIFRNAEKFASFSTLQIQLATLVVFLFFCWVASRGLTPLKSLTAIAGSSMFVMSILYIIMMFAAPAINPHAHFVSLDFSWKNLVPQFNVQYFTSLSILVFAVGGCEKISPYVNKVEDPERGFPKGMIALAIMVMICAILGTVAMGLMFDPKEIVKNFDAYNANGAYWAFQKLGQYYHMGDLLMIIYAVCNTIGQFSTLVLSIDAPLRMLLDNENARQFIPSGLLKKNKYGSYINGIWLIVVLAGSIILIQSFVPGADAVLTQLTKLNSVAMTMRYLWVFAAYIALRTAVNYKKFPAEYRAFKNQFVAKVAGIWCFAVTAACDILGMYDTDKFTMILKIATPLVLLALGLIMPAIAKLEQKKEA
;
A
#
# COMPACT_ATOMS: atom_id res chain seq x y z
N MET A 1 35.46 3.55 -9.43
CA MET A 1 34.05 3.17 -9.64
C MET A 1 33.41 3.03 -8.28
N ASP A 2 32.34 3.79 -8.04
CA ASP A 2 31.90 4.17 -6.70
C ASP A 2 31.55 2.97 -5.81
N ASN A 3 32.24 2.87 -4.67
CA ASN A 3 32.19 1.74 -3.74
C ASN A 3 30.97 1.89 -2.83
N SER A 4 29.77 1.98 -3.42
CA SER A 4 28.53 2.07 -2.64
C SER A 4 28.38 0.76 -1.86
N LYS A 5 28.44 0.83 -0.52
CA LYS A 5 28.22 -0.33 0.35
C LYS A 5 26.94 -1.06 -0.09
N LYS A 6 27.09 -2.30 -0.54
CA LYS A 6 25.94 -3.15 -0.88
C LYS A 6 25.06 -3.33 0.35
N ILE A 7 23.76 -3.49 0.12
CA ILE A 7 22.73 -3.60 1.15
C ILE A 7 22.80 -5.00 1.75
N LYS A 8 23.00 -5.12 3.06
CA LYS A 8 22.87 -6.39 3.78
C LYS A 8 21.43 -6.88 3.79
N TRP A 9 21.21 -8.19 3.77
CA TRP A 9 19.87 -8.79 3.71
C TRP A 9 18.94 -8.35 4.85
N HIS A 10 19.46 -8.14 6.06
CA HIS A 10 18.65 -7.68 7.20
C HIS A 10 18.21 -6.22 7.02
N ASN A 11 19.05 -5.37 6.44
CA ASN A 11 18.67 -3.98 6.13
C ASN A 11 17.61 -3.96 5.03
N LEU A 12 17.73 -4.82 4.02
CA LEU A 12 16.69 -5.03 3.02
C LEU A 12 15.37 -5.48 3.66
N ALA A 13 15.41 -6.40 4.63
CA ALA A 13 14.22 -6.85 5.34
C ALA A 13 13.51 -5.69 6.05
N PHE A 14 14.25 -4.82 6.75
CA PHE A 14 13.67 -3.62 7.38
C PHE A 14 13.12 -2.63 6.37
N MET A 15 13.82 -2.38 5.27
CA MET A 15 13.32 -1.54 4.18
C MET A 15 12.01 -2.10 3.64
N ALA A 16 11.98 -3.39 3.29
CA ALA A 16 10.79 -4.05 2.78
C ALA A 16 9.64 -3.99 3.79
N PHE A 17 9.92 -4.23 5.08
CA PHE A 17 8.91 -4.17 6.13
C PHE A 17 8.29 -2.78 6.21
N SER A 18 9.10 -1.72 6.26
CA SER A 18 8.58 -0.35 6.33
C SER A 18 7.74 0.06 5.10
N THR A 19 7.92 -0.63 3.96
CA THR A 19 7.13 -0.38 2.74
C THR A 19 5.81 -1.14 2.67
N VAL A 20 5.71 -2.28 3.38
CA VAL A 20 4.54 -3.17 3.38
C VAL A 20 3.68 -2.91 4.61
N TRP A 21 4.31 -2.71 5.75
CA TRP A 21 3.65 -2.74 7.05
C TRP A 21 3.78 -1.45 7.84
N GLY A 22 2.67 -1.04 8.44
CA GLY A 22 2.63 0.06 9.40
C GLY A 22 1.38 -0.03 10.28
N PHE A 23 1.32 0.84 11.30
CA PHE A 23 0.25 0.86 12.28
C PHE A 23 -1.17 0.85 11.68
N GLY A 24 -1.39 1.57 10.57
CA GLY A 24 -2.69 1.62 9.89
C GLY A 24 -3.20 0.25 9.43
N ASN A 25 -2.31 -0.70 9.12
CA ASN A 25 -2.69 -2.07 8.74
C ASN A 25 -3.27 -2.84 9.92
N VAL A 26 -2.73 -2.65 11.11
CA VAL A 26 -3.24 -3.24 12.35
C VAL A 26 -4.63 -2.68 12.65
N LEU A 27 -4.79 -1.36 12.59
CA LEU A 27 -6.08 -0.70 12.79
C LEU A 27 -7.12 -1.21 11.80
N ASN A 28 -6.80 -1.18 10.50
CA ASN A 28 -7.72 -1.63 9.45
C ASN A 28 -8.10 -3.11 9.62
N GLY A 29 -7.14 -3.99 9.90
CA GLY A 29 -7.45 -5.38 10.22
C GLY A 29 -8.44 -5.48 11.39
N PHE A 30 -8.17 -4.78 12.50
CA PHE A 30 -8.99 -4.84 13.71
C PHE A 30 -10.42 -4.34 13.48
N ILE A 31 -10.60 -3.18 12.84
CA ILE A 31 -11.93 -2.56 12.71
C ILE A 31 -12.83 -3.23 11.66
N TYR A 32 -12.27 -3.73 10.56
CA TYR A 32 -13.06 -4.35 9.49
C TYR A 32 -13.50 -5.78 9.81
N PHE A 33 -12.83 -6.44 10.75
CA PHE A 33 -13.03 -7.85 11.10
C PHE A 33 -13.43 -8.02 12.56
N ASN A 34 -14.21 -7.07 13.10
CA ASN A 34 -14.85 -7.18 14.42
C ASN A 34 -13.87 -7.49 15.57
N GLY A 35 -12.74 -6.78 15.59
CA GLY A 35 -11.72 -6.88 16.63
C GLY A 35 -10.81 -8.09 16.47
N ILE A 36 -10.67 -8.90 17.53
CA ILE A 36 -9.71 -10.02 17.57
C ILE A 36 -10.07 -11.18 16.63
N GLN A 37 -11.27 -11.22 16.06
CA GLN A 37 -11.64 -12.23 15.05
C GLN A 37 -10.73 -12.14 13.80
N VAL A 38 -10.13 -10.98 13.54
CA VAL A 38 -9.14 -10.84 12.46
C VAL A 38 -7.92 -11.74 12.64
N ILE A 39 -7.59 -12.19 13.86
CA ILE A 39 -6.47 -13.13 14.10
C ILE A 39 -6.65 -14.40 13.25
N PHE A 40 -7.87 -14.94 13.19
CA PHE A 40 -8.17 -16.12 12.38
C PHE A 40 -7.94 -15.83 10.89
N SER A 41 -8.43 -14.68 10.40
CA SER A 41 -8.23 -14.24 9.02
C SER A 41 -6.77 -13.98 8.70
N TRP A 42 -6.00 -13.41 9.63
CA TRP A 42 -4.57 -13.19 9.49
C TRP A 42 -3.83 -14.50 9.29
N ILE A 43 -4.10 -15.51 10.11
CA ILE A 43 -3.48 -16.83 9.99
C ILE A 43 -3.77 -17.43 8.61
N LEU A 44 -5.02 -17.38 8.14
CA LEU A 44 -5.38 -17.85 6.80
C LEU A 44 -4.68 -17.05 5.70
N MET A 45 -4.68 -15.71 5.77
CA MET A 45 -4.04 -14.84 4.79
C MET A 45 -2.52 -15.04 4.77
N PHE A 46 -1.89 -15.31 5.90
CA PHE A 46 -0.46 -15.61 5.94
C PHE A 46 -0.14 -16.95 5.31
N ALA A 47 -0.84 -18.00 5.73
CA ALA A 47 -0.57 -19.35 5.25
C ALA A 47 -0.88 -19.51 3.74
N LEU A 48 -2.01 -18.96 3.29
CA LEU A 48 -2.55 -19.21 1.95
C LEU A 48 -2.18 -18.14 0.93
N TYR A 49 -1.71 -16.96 1.35
CA TYR A 49 -1.47 -15.85 0.43
C TYR A 49 -0.12 -15.16 0.65
N PHE A 50 0.08 -14.50 1.79
CA PHE A 50 1.23 -13.60 1.98
C PHE A 50 2.57 -14.33 2.07
N VAL A 51 2.67 -15.46 2.78
CA VAL A 51 3.92 -16.24 2.82
C VAL A 51 4.25 -16.77 1.43
N PRO A 52 3.35 -17.48 0.70
CA PRO A 52 3.59 -17.87 -0.68
C PRO A 52 4.04 -16.68 -1.56
N TYR A 53 3.36 -15.55 -1.45
CA TYR A 53 3.69 -14.33 -2.18
C TYR A 53 5.10 -13.80 -1.90
N ALA A 54 5.49 -13.65 -0.63
CA ALA A 54 6.83 -13.18 -0.27
C ALA A 54 7.93 -14.14 -0.77
N LEU A 55 7.69 -15.46 -0.70
CA LEU A 55 8.62 -16.46 -1.21
C LEU A 55 8.72 -16.38 -2.75
N MET A 56 7.59 -16.25 -3.46
CA MET A 56 7.57 -16.08 -4.92
C MET A 56 8.33 -14.84 -5.38
N VAL A 57 8.17 -13.72 -4.66
CA VAL A 57 8.95 -12.49 -4.91
C VAL A 57 10.44 -12.73 -4.65
N GLY A 58 10.79 -13.46 -3.60
CA GLY A 58 12.18 -13.89 -3.34
C GLY A 58 12.79 -14.67 -4.50
N GLU A 59 12.04 -15.61 -5.09
CA GLU A 59 12.47 -16.39 -6.24
C GLU A 59 12.58 -15.54 -7.51
N LEU A 60 11.62 -14.65 -7.79
CA LEU A 60 11.69 -13.69 -8.89
C LEU A 60 12.91 -12.77 -8.76
N GLY A 61 13.19 -12.27 -7.56
CA GLY A 61 14.40 -11.49 -7.28
C GLY A 61 15.67 -12.29 -7.52
N SER A 62 15.72 -13.55 -7.09
CA SER A 62 16.86 -14.44 -7.32
C SER A 62 17.10 -14.71 -8.82
N ALA A 63 16.04 -15.00 -9.57
CA ALA A 63 16.08 -15.26 -11.01
C ALA A 63 16.51 -14.03 -11.81
N PHE A 64 15.98 -12.86 -11.47
CA PHE A 64 16.21 -11.59 -12.16
C PHE A 64 17.15 -10.68 -11.37
N LYS A 65 18.19 -11.24 -10.74
CA LYS A 65 19.12 -10.54 -9.85
C LYS A 65 19.83 -9.33 -10.46
N ASN A 66 19.92 -9.27 -11.78
CA ASN A 66 20.54 -8.17 -12.52
C ASN A 66 19.53 -7.10 -12.98
N ALA A 67 18.23 -7.36 -12.88
CA ALA A 67 17.19 -6.45 -13.35
C ALA A 67 16.78 -5.46 -12.25
N GLY A 68 16.84 -4.16 -12.56
CA GLY A 68 16.47 -3.08 -11.64
C GLY A 68 15.04 -2.58 -11.75
N GLY A 69 14.26 -3.02 -12.75
CA GLY A 69 12.91 -2.50 -13.02
C GLY A 69 11.77 -3.25 -12.33
N GLY A 70 12.08 -4.20 -11.44
CA GLY A 70 11.10 -4.98 -10.69
C GLY A 70 10.13 -5.76 -11.58
N VAL A 71 8.84 -5.69 -11.27
CA VAL A 71 7.77 -6.46 -11.94
C VAL A 71 7.72 -6.23 -13.45
N SER A 72 7.89 -4.98 -13.91
CA SER A 72 7.89 -4.70 -15.36
C SER A 72 9.05 -5.39 -16.06
N SER A 73 10.24 -5.47 -15.45
CA SER A 73 11.36 -6.24 -15.98
C SER A 73 11.06 -7.74 -16.00
N TRP A 74 10.44 -8.30 -14.94
CA TRP A 74 10.10 -9.72 -14.91
C TRP A 74 9.13 -10.10 -16.04
N ILE A 75 8.11 -9.26 -16.27
CA ILE A 75 7.15 -9.45 -17.37
C ILE A 75 7.83 -9.26 -18.72
N HIS A 76 8.72 -8.28 -18.87
CA HIS A 76 9.47 -8.04 -20.09
C HIS A 76 10.27 -9.28 -20.51
N GLU A 77 11.06 -9.82 -19.59
CA GLU A 77 11.95 -10.96 -19.84
C GLU A 77 11.20 -12.27 -20.15
N THR A 78 9.99 -12.42 -19.61
CA THR A 78 9.23 -13.69 -19.68
C THR A 78 8.06 -13.67 -20.65
N MET A 79 7.46 -12.51 -20.91
CA MET A 79 6.20 -12.35 -21.66
C MET A 79 6.26 -11.24 -22.73
N GLY A 80 7.35 -10.47 -22.79
CA GLY A 80 7.62 -9.48 -23.83
C GLY A 80 7.16 -8.05 -23.53
N PRO A 81 7.52 -7.09 -24.42
CA PRO A 81 7.47 -5.66 -24.14
C PRO A 81 6.05 -5.09 -24.03
N LYS A 82 5.07 -5.61 -24.80
CA LYS A 82 3.69 -5.12 -24.75
C LYS A 82 3.03 -5.40 -23.40
N LEU A 83 3.22 -6.60 -22.85
CA LEU A 83 2.69 -6.94 -21.53
C LEU A 83 3.46 -6.22 -20.41
N ALA A 84 4.76 -6.00 -20.59
CA ALA A 84 5.57 -5.21 -19.65
C ALA A 84 5.10 -3.75 -19.55
N TYR A 85 4.66 -3.17 -20.66
CA TYR A 85 3.99 -1.87 -20.69
C TYR A 85 2.68 -1.90 -19.89
N TYR A 86 1.78 -2.86 -20.15
CA TYR A 86 0.51 -2.93 -19.40
C TYR A 86 0.73 -3.15 -17.90
N ALA A 87 1.73 -3.95 -17.52
CA ALA A 87 2.13 -4.11 -16.13
C ALA A 87 2.60 -2.77 -15.53
N GLY A 88 3.57 -2.09 -16.16
CA GLY A 88 4.05 -0.79 -15.70
C GLY A 88 2.95 0.27 -15.62
N PHE A 89 2.08 0.31 -16.63
CA PHE A 89 0.96 1.22 -16.69
C PHE A 89 -0.05 0.93 -15.57
N THR A 90 -0.43 -0.32 -15.35
CA THR A 90 -1.35 -0.72 -14.25
C THR A 90 -0.77 -0.29 -12.89
N TYR A 91 0.53 -0.50 -12.67
CA TYR A 91 1.21 -0.08 -11.44
C TYR A 91 1.10 1.42 -11.19
N TRP A 92 1.29 2.23 -12.23
CA TRP A 92 1.15 3.68 -12.16
C TRP A 92 -0.30 4.11 -12.00
N ALA A 93 -1.20 3.59 -12.84
CA ALA A 93 -2.59 4.01 -12.92
C ALA A 93 -3.35 3.70 -11.62
N CYS A 94 -3.22 2.49 -11.09
CA CYS A 94 -3.78 2.14 -9.79
C CYS A 94 -3.27 3.09 -8.70
N HIS A 95 -2.00 3.54 -8.77
CA HIS A 95 -1.39 4.41 -7.75
C HIS A 95 -2.00 5.80 -7.67
N ILE A 96 -2.77 6.21 -8.68
CA ILE A 96 -3.53 7.47 -8.68
C ILE A 96 -4.52 7.53 -7.52
N THR A 97 -5.21 6.43 -7.19
CA THR A 97 -6.17 6.40 -6.06
C THR A 97 -5.47 6.64 -4.72
N TYR A 98 -4.21 6.22 -4.62
CA TYR A 98 -3.39 6.43 -3.44
C TYR A 98 -2.91 7.87 -3.35
N ILE A 99 -2.50 8.49 -4.47
CA ILE A 99 -2.18 9.92 -4.52
C ILE A 99 -3.38 10.75 -4.04
N ALA A 100 -4.57 10.46 -4.56
CA ALA A 100 -5.81 11.15 -4.19
C ALA A 100 -6.13 11.07 -2.70
N SER A 101 -5.73 9.99 -2.01
CA SER A 101 -6.03 9.82 -0.58
C SER A 101 -5.06 10.53 0.37
N LYS A 102 -3.82 10.81 -0.08
CA LYS A 102 -2.78 11.40 0.79
C LYS A 102 -3.07 12.80 1.26
N GLY A 103 -3.71 13.63 0.44
CA GLY A 103 -4.05 15.00 0.85
C GLY A 103 -5.01 15.00 2.04
N SER A 104 -6.14 14.29 1.94
CA SER A 104 -7.13 14.17 3.02
C SER A 104 -6.52 13.52 4.28
N GLY A 105 -5.71 12.46 4.12
CA GLY A 105 -5.03 11.82 5.25
C GLY A 105 -4.01 12.74 5.94
N GLY A 106 -3.28 13.55 5.17
CA GLY A 106 -2.36 14.56 5.70
C GLY A 106 -3.08 15.68 6.45
N LEU A 107 -4.20 16.17 5.92
CA LEU A 107 -5.04 17.16 6.61
C LEU A 107 -5.65 16.60 7.90
N LYS A 108 -6.06 15.33 7.92
CA LYS A 108 -6.53 14.65 9.14
C LYS A 108 -5.43 14.57 10.20
N ALA A 109 -4.23 14.17 9.81
CA ALA A 109 -3.08 14.12 10.71
C ALA A 109 -2.72 15.50 11.26
N LEU A 110 -2.72 16.52 10.40
CA LEU A 110 -2.48 17.90 10.80
C LEU A 110 -3.55 18.43 11.77
N SER A 111 -4.82 18.06 11.56
CA SER A 111 -5.90 18.38 12.50
C SER A 111 -5.64 17.82 13.90
N TRP A 112 -5.10 16.60 14.00
CA TRP A 112 -4.71 16.02 15.29
C TRP A 112 -3.51 16.73 15.93
N VAL A 113 -2.53 17.16 15.15
CA VAL A 113 -1.39 17.96 15.65
C VAL A 113 -1.87 19.27 16.27
N ILE A 114 -2.75 20.00 15.58
CA ILE A 114 -3.19 21.34 15.96
C ILE A 114 -4.24 21.30 17.05
N PHE A 115 -5.32 20.54 16.83
CA PHE A 115 -6.51 20.59 17.65
C PHE A 115 -6.60 19.49 18.70
N ARG A 116 -5.84 18.40 18.53
CA ARG A 116 -5.85 17.23 19.44
C ARG A 116 -7.26 16.67 19.70
N ASN A 117 -8.15 16.82 18.71
CA ASN A 117 -9.56 16.51 18.82
C ASN A 117 -10.03 15.77 17.57
N ALA A 118 -10.65 14.61 17.78
CA ALA A 118 -11.17 13.73 16.74
C ALA A 118 -12.30 14.37 15.91
N GLU A 119 -13.16 15.14 16.57
CA GLU A 119 -14.38 15.72 16.01
C GLU A 119 -14.08 16.95 15.16
N LYS A 120 -12.93 17.61 15.36
CA LYS A 120 -12.64 18.88 14.67
C LYS A 120 -12.60 18.72 13.16
N PHE A 121 -11.95 17.68 12.65
CA PHE A 121 -11.93 17.40 11.22
C PHE A 121 -13.33 17.05 10.69
N ALA A 122 -14.09 16.26 11.45
CA ALA A 122 -15.45 15.85 11.10
C ALA A 122 -16.47 17.01 11.12
N SER A 123 -16.19 18.07 11.89
CA SER A 123 -17.05 19.26 11.98
C SER A 123 -17.06 20.13 10.71
N PHE A 124 -16.05 19.97 9.84
CA PHE A 124 -16.02 20.67 8.55
C PHE A 124 -16.89 19.94 7.53
N SER A 125 -17.50 20.69 6.61
CA SER A 125 -18.23 20.07 5.50
C SER A 125 -17.27 19.28 4.60
N THR A 126 -17.76 18.19 4.01
CA THR A 126 -16.98 17.37 3.08
C THR A 126 -16.39 18.21 1.94
N LEU A 127 -17.19 19.15 1.39
CA LEU A 127 -16.75 20.05 0.32
C LEU A 127 -15.56 20.91 0.76
N GLN A 128 -15.59 21.51 1.94
CA GLN A 128 -14.47 22.31 2.45
C GLN A 128 -13.19 21.48 2.56
N ILE A 129 -13.30 20.26 3.09
CA ILE A 129 -12.15 19.35 3.22
C ILE A 129 -11.62 18.96 1.84
N GLN A 130 -12.48 18.61 0.88
CA GLN A 130 -12.00 18.22 -0.47
C GLN A 130 -11.42 19.40 -1.26
N LEU A 131 -11.95 20.61 -1.10
CA LEU A 131 -11.32 21.81 -1.68
C LEU A 131 -9.96 22.07 -1.05
N ALA A 132 -9.82 21.94 0.27
CA ALA A 132 -8.52 22.04 0.95
C ALA A 132 -7.56 20.94 0.48
N THR A 133 -8.04 19.69 0.35
CA THR A 133 -7.28 18.56 -0.19
C THR A 133 -6.81 18.85 -1.61
N LEU A 134 -7.67 19.42 -2.47
CA LEU A 134 -7.32 19.79 -3.84
C LEU A 134 -6.23 20.88 -3.88
N VAL A 135 -6.36 21.92 -3.05
CA VAL A 135 -5.34 22.99 -2.95
C VAL A 135 -3.99 22.41 -2.52
N VAL A 136 -3.99 21.57 -1.48
CA VAL A 136 -2.78 20.86 -1.03
C VAL A 136 -2.22 19.99 -2.16
N PHE A 137 -3.05 19.18 -2.79
CA PHE A 137 -2.64 18.31 -3.89
C PHE A 137 -1.99 19.10 -5.05
N LEU A 138 -2.60 20.21 -5.49
CA LEU A 138 -2.06 21.07 -6.54
C LEU A 138 -0.73 21.72 -6.13
N PHE A 139 -0.61 22.16 -4.88
CA PHE A 139 0.65 22.66 -4.34
C PHE A 139 1.74 21.59 -4.41
N PHE A 140 1.44 20.35 -4.01
CA PHE A 140 2.39 19.23 -4.07
C PHE A 140 2.74 18.80 -5.50
N CYS A 141 1.80 18.89 -6.46
CA CYS A 141 2.08 18.72 -7.89
C CYS A 141 3.03 19.81 -8.41
N TRP A 142 2.83 21.06 -7.99
CA TRP A 142 3.73 22.16 -8.31
C TRP A 142 5.14 21.92 -7.74
N VAL A 143 5.26 21.49 -6.48
CA VAL A 143 6.53 21.11 -5.87
C VAL A 143 7.21 19.98 -6.67
N ALA A 144 6.48 18.91 -7.00
CA ALA A 144 7.02 17.79 -7.79
C ALA A 144 7.49 18.22 -9.19
N SER A 145 6.84 19.23 -9.79
CA SER A 145 7.24 19.79 -11.08
C SER A 145 8.58 20.55 -11.04
N ARG A 146 9.07 20.96 -9.87
CA ARG A 146 10.31 21.73 -9.67
C ARG A 146 11.55 20.86 -9.37
N GLY A 147 11.38 19.54 -9.23
CA GLY A 147 12.44 18.59 -8.88
C GLY A 147 12.46 18.22 -7.38
N LEU A 148 13.00 17.05 -7.05
CA LEU A 148 12.75 16.35 -5.77
C LEU A 148 13.92 16.30 -4.77
N THR A 149 14.99 17.06 -4.95
CA THR A 149 16.25 16.81 -4.22
C THR A 149 16.15 16.89 -2.69
N PRO A 150 15.44 17.86 -2.06
CA PRO A 150 15.33 17.92 -0.59
C PRO A 150 14.34 16.91 0.03
N LEU A 151 13.48 16.26 -0.77
CA LEU A 151 12.29 15.55 -0.28
C LEU A 151 12.53 14.06 0.01
N LYS A 152 13.66 13.51 -0.46
CA LYS A 152 14.06 12.13 -0.18
C LYS A 152 14.38 11.88 1.30
N SER A 153 15.10 12.81 1.94
CA SER A 153 15.46 12.69 3.37
C SER A 153 14.24 12.77 4.28
N LEU A 154 13.28 13.65 3.95
CA LEU A 154 12.04 13.78 4.72
C LEU A 154 11.20 12.50 4.72
N THR A 155 11.14 11.83 3.56
CA THR A 155 10.44 10.55 3.42
C THR A 155 11.13 9.44 4.21
N ALA A 156 12.47 9.38 4.17
CA ALA A 156 13.22 8.37 4.91
C ALA A 156 12.99 8.50 6.43
N ILE A 157 12.96 9.73 6.94
CA ILE A 157 12.62 10.02 8.34
C ILE A 157 11.17 9.60 8.62
N ALA A 158 10.22 10.00 7.78
CA ALA A 158 8.81 9.67 8.02
C ALA A 158 8.53 8.16 8.03
N GLY A 159 9.10 7.43 7.07
CA GLY A 159 8.96 5.98 6.97
C GLY A 159 9.59 5.25 8.17
N SER A 160 10.80 5.66 8.58
CA SER A 160 11.47 5.06 9.73
C SER A 160 10.76 5.40 11.04
N SER A 161 10.26 6.63 11.21
CA SER A 161 9.48 7.02 12.38
C SER A 161 8.18 6.22 12.50
N MET A 162 7.41 6.06 11.41
CA MET A 162 6.16 5.29 11.45
C MET A 162 6.40 3.81 11.74
N PHE A 163 7.50 3.25 11.24
CA PHE A 163 7.97 1.91 11.60
C PHE A 163 8.24 1.79 13.11
N VAL A 164 9.08 2.67 13.65
CA VAL A 164 9.44 2.67 15.08
C VAL A 164 8.20 2.83 15.95
N MET A 165 7.31 3.77 15.62
CA MET A 165 6.07 3.99 16.36
C MET A 165 5.16 2.76 16.36
N SER A 166 5.13 1.98 15.27
CA SER A 166 4.31 0.76 15.19
C SER A 166 4.82 -0.34 16.13
N ILE A 167 6.13 -0.55 16.19
CA ILE A 167 6.74 -1.53 17.10
C ILE A 167 6.64 -1.06 18.55
N LEU A 168 6.95 0.22 18.79
CA LEU A 168 6.88 0.85 20.10
C LEU A 168 5.47 0.73 20.69
N TYR A 169 4.44 0.98 19.87
CA TYR A 169 3.05 0.80 20.28
C TYR A 169 2.77 -0.60 20.83
N ILE A 170 3.20 -1.65 20.13
CA ILE A 170 2.98 -3.03 20.56
C ILE A 170 3.65 -3.25 21.92
N ILE A 171 4.94 -2.94 22.02
CA ILE A 171 5.71 -3.14 23.25
C ILE A 171 5.08 -2.38 24.42
N MET A 172 4.77 -1.10 24.23
CA MET A 172 4.20 -0.27 25.26
C MET A 172 2.79 -0.75 25.66
N MET A 173 1.98 -1.22 24.71
CA MET A 173 0.64 -1.68 25.06
C MET A 173 0.67 -2.96 25.90
N PHE A 174 1.56 -3.90 25.58
CA PHE A 174 1.75 -5.10 26.41
C PHE A 174 2.31 -4.80 27.80
N ALA A 175 3.11 -3.74 27.94
CA ALA A 175 3.61 -3.29 29.25
C ALA A 175 2.61 -2.41 30.03
N ALA A 176 1.59 -1.84 29.37
CA ALA A 176 0.65 -0.90 29.98
C ALA A 176 -0.10 -1.47 31.21
N PRO A 177 -0.61 -2.71 31.23
CA PRO A 177 -1.29 -3.27 32.40
C PRO A 177 -0.39 -3.41 33.64
N ALA A 178 0.92 -3.62 33.45
CA ALA A 178 1.87 -3.69 34.56
C ALA A 178 2.22 -2.31 35.11
N ILE A 179 2.22 -1.28 34.25
CA ILE A 179 2.56 0.10 34.61
C ILE A 179 1.37 0.83 35.24
N ASN A 180 0.16 0.58 34.74
CA ASN A 180 -1.06 1.17 35.27
C ASN A 180 -2.15 0.10 35.44
N PRO A 181 -2.06 -0.73 36.50
CA PRO A 181 -3.00 -1.83 36.73
C PRO A 181 -4.45 -1.40 36.98
N HIS A 182 -4.64 -0.14 37.36
CA HIS A 182 -5.95 0.44 37.68
C HIS A 182 -6.65 1.05 36.46
N ALA A 183 -5.96 1.16 35.32
CA ALA A 183 -6.58 1.62 34.09
C ALA A 183 -7.57 0.58 33.54
N HIS A 184 -8.57 1.07 32.82
CA HIS A 184 -9.53 0.19 32.15
C HIS A 184 -8.90 -0.41 30.88
N PHE A 185 -8.79 -1.74 30.87
CA PHE A 185 -8.44 -2.56 29.71
C PHE A 185 -9.62 -3.44 29.32
N VAL A 186 -9.81 -3.60 28.01
CA VAL A 186 -10.85 -4.50 27.49
C VAL A 186 -10.41 -5.94 27.74
N SER A 187 -11.29 -6.75 28.30
CA SER A 187 -11.06 -8.18 28.49
C SER A 187 -11.16 -8.91 27.16
N LEU A 188 -10.15 -9.73 26.85
CA LEU A 188 -10.09 -10.52 25.63
C LEU A 188 -10.55 -11.94 25.89
N ASP A 189 -11.54 -12.39 25.12
CA ASP A 189 -11.96 -13.79 25.11
C ASP A 189 -11.46 -14.49 23.84
N PHE A 190 -10.43 -15.33 24.03
CA PHE A 190 -9.85 -16.17 22.99
C PHE A 190 -10.59 -17.50 22.78
N SER A 191 -11.81 -17.64 23.31
CA SER A 191 -12.65 -18.80 23.03
C SER A 191 -12.89 -18.96 21.52
N TRP A 192 -13.01 -20.21 21.06
CA TRP A 192 -13.18 -20.53 19.64
C TRP A 192 -14.35 -19.76 18.99
N LYS A 193 -15.45 -19.59 19.73
CA LYS A 193 -16.63 -18.85 19.30
C LYS A 193 -16.33 -17.37 18.99
N ASN A 194 -15.42 -16.76 19.73
CA ASN A 194 -15.07 -15.34 19.61
C ASN A 194 -13.84 -15.08 18.73
N LEU A 195 -13.08 -16.12 18.39
CA LEU A 195 -11.98 -16.05 17.42
C LEU A 195 -12.39 -16.37 15.99
N VAL A 196 -13.33 -17.31 15.78
CA VAL A 196 -13.79 -17.65 14.44
C VAL A 196 -14.75 -16.57 13.92
N PRO A 197 -14.45 -15.93 12.78
CA PRO A 197 -15.29 -14.89 12.23
C PRO A 197 -16.61 -15.46 11.70
N GLN A 198 -17.63 -14.61 11.66
CA GLN A 198 -18.85 -14.92 10.93
C GLN A 198 -18.58 -14.78 9.43
N PHE A 199 -18.65 -15.88 8.68
CA PHE A 199 -18.42 -15.92 7.23
C PHE A 199 -19.63 -15.36 6.46
N ASN A 200 -19.94 -14.09 6.67
CA ASN A 200 -21.02 -13.36 6.01
C ASN A 200 -20.49 -12.53 4.81
N VAL A 201 -21.38 -11.82 4.11
CA VAL A 201 -21.01 -10.99 2.96
C VAL A 201 -19.97 -9.92 3.33
N GLN A 202 -20.10 -9.30 4.51
CA GLN A 202 -19.15 -8.29 4.99
C GLN A 202 -17.73 -8.86 5.16
N TYR A 203 -17.62 -10.08 5.68
CA TYR A 203 -16.34 -10.77 5.83
C TYR A 203 -15.61 -10.91 4.49
N PHE A 204 -16.28 -11.51 3.50
CA PHE A 204 -15.67 -11.78 2.19
C PHE A 204 -15.32 -10.51 1.41
N THR A 205 -16.17 -9.49 1.49
CA THR A 205 -15.95 -8.20 0.82
C THR A 205 -14.84 -7.38 1.50
N SER A 206 -14.60 -7.60 2.79
CA SER A 206 -13.51 -6.98 3.56
C SER A 206 -12.14 -7.65 3.34
N LEU A 207 -12.06 -8.84 2.74
CA LEU A 207 -10.78 -9.54 2.51
C LEU A 207 -9.79 -8.73 1.66
N SER A 208 -10.30 -7.86 0.78
CA SER A 208 -9.50 -6.89 0.02
C SER A 208 -8.62 -6.00 0.92
N ILE A 209 -9.11 -5.64 2.12
CA ILE A 209 -8.37 -4.84 3.10
C ILE A 209 -7.15 -5.61 3.62
N LEU A 210 -7.27 -6.92 3.86
CA LEU A 210 -6.15 -7.74 4.32
C LEU A 210 -5.13 -7.96 3.20
N VAL A 211 -5.57 -8.22 1.97
CA VAL A 211 -4.69 -8.30 0.78
C VAL A 211 -3.93 -6.98 0.59
N PHE A 212 -4.61 -5.85 0.75
CA PHE A 212 -4.01 -4.53 0.67
C PHE A 212 -2.96 -4.30 1.77
N ALA A 213 -3.25 -4.71 3.00
CA ALA A 213 -2.39 -4.53 4.16
C ALA A 213 -1.06 -5.31 4.10
N VAL A 214 -1.03 -6.48 3.45
CA VAL A 214 0.19 -7.29 3.29
C VAL A 214 0.81 -7.19 1.90
N GLY A 215 0.17 -6.41 1.03
CA GLY A 215 0.61 -6.21 -0.34
C GLY A 215 1.81 -5.28 -0.47
N GLY A 216 2.59 -5.45 -1.54
CA GLY A 216 3.67 -4.51 -1.88
C GLY A 216 5.08 -4.98 -1.55
N CYS A 217 5.29 -6.25 -1.16
CA CYS A 217 6.61 -6.78 -0.85
C CYS A 217 7.54 -6.80 -2.09
N GLU A 218 6.98 -6.83 -3.30
CA GLU A 218 7.66 -6.67 -4.59
C GLU A 218 8.23 -5.26 -4.81
N LYS A 219 7.76 -4.24 -4.09
CA LYS A 219 8.27 -2.86 -4.27
C LYS A 219 9.75 -2.72 -3.93
N ILE A 220 10.29 -3.67 -3.16
CA ILE A 220 11.72 -3.71 -2.84
C ILE A 220 12.56 -4.39 -3.94
N SER A 221 11.93 -4.99 -4.96
CA SER A 221 12.62 -5.67 -6.07
C SER A 221 13.61 -4.79 -6.85
N PRO A 222 13.41 -3.47 -7.05
CA PRO A 222 14.43 -2.62 -7.67
C PRO A 222 15.76 -2.53 -6.91
N TYR A 223 15.80 -2.98 -5.66
CA TYR A 223 17.01 -3.03 -4.85
C TYR A 223 17.75 -4.36 -4.94
N VAL A 224 17.23 -5.37 -5.66
CA VAL A 224 17.82 -6.71 -5.71
C VAL A 224 19.29 -6.68 -6.14
N ASN A 225 19.61 -5.92 -7.19
CA ASN A 225 20.98 -5.80 -7.70
C ASN A 225 21.92 -4.97 -6.80
N LYS A 226 21.38 -4.33 -5.75
CA LYS A 226 22.13 -3.56 -4.75
C LYS A 226 22.38 -4.35 -3.46
N VAL A 227 21.89 -5.58 -3.35
CA VAL A 227 22.02 -6.44 -2.16
C VAL A 227 23.33 -7.23 -2.22
N GLU A 228 23.92 -7.52 -1.06
CA GLU A 228 25.02 -8.48 -0.94
C GLU A 228 24.52 -9.90 -1.24
N ASP A 229 25.21 -10.62 -2.12
CA ASP A 229 24.78 -11.94 -2.60
C ASP A 229 23.30 -11.94 -3.02
N PRO A 230 22.90 -11.15 -4.06
CA PRO A 230 21.50 -10.91 -4.42
C PRO A 230 20.63 -12.17 -4.51
N GLU A 231 21.22 -13.24 -5.01
CA GLU A 231 20.56 -14.50 -5.28
C GLU A 231 20.13 -15.28 -4.03
N ARG A 232 20.76 -15.03 -2.87
CA ARG A 232 20.39 -15.60 -1.57
C ARG A 232 19.97 -14.54 -0.55
N GLY A 233 20.63 -13.39 -0.56
CA GLY A 233 20.39 -12.26 0.34
C GLY A 233 19.01 -11.65 0.15
N PHE A 234 18.54 -11.47 -1.09
CA PHE A 234 17.20 -10.94 -1.34
C PHE A 234 16.10 -11.89 -0.82
N PRO A 235 16.10 -13.20 -1.14
CA PRO A 235 15.18 -14.17 -0.54
C PRO A 235 15.19 -14.19 1.00
N LYS A 236 16.37 -14.15 1.64
CA LYS A 236 16.47 -14.08 3.10
C LYS A 236 15.76 -12.84 3.66
N GLY A 237 15.93 -11.70 2.99
CA GLY A 237 15.22 -10.47 3.32
C GLY A 237 13.69 -10.61 3.22
N MET A 238 13.19 -11.29 2.18
CA MET A 238 11.75 -11.53 1.99
C MET A 238 11.16 -12.48 3.02
N ILE A 239 11.89 -13.51 3.43
CA ILE A 239 11.47 -14.43 4.50
C ILE A 239 11.41 -13.69 5.85
N ALA A 240 12.45 -12.91 6.16
CA ALA A 240 12.48 -12.12 7.38
C ALA A 240 11.36 -11.07 7.42
N LEU A 241 11.10 -10.40 6.29
CA LEU A 241 9.92 -9.54 6.11
C LEU A 241 8.64 -10.26 6.49
N ALA A 242 8.41 -11.46 5.93
CA ALA A 242 7.18 -12.20 6.16
C ALA A 242 6.99 -12.51 7.65
N ILE A 243 8.04 -12.97 8.33
CA ILE A 243 8.03 -13.27 9.77
C ILE A 243 7.69 -12.01 10.58
N MET A 244 8.35 -10.88 10.30
CA MET A 244 8.11 -9.63 11.03
C MET A 244 6.65 -9.16 10.87
N VAL A 245 6.10 -9.22 9.65
CA VAL A 245 4.72 -8.85 9.38
C VAL A 245 3.73 -9.73 10.16
N MET A 246 3.94 -11.05 10.16
CA MET A 246 3.07 -11.97 10.89
C MET A 246 3.05 -11.66 12.40
N ILE A 247 4.23 -11.48 13.00
CA ILE A 247 4.35 -11.16 14.43
C ILE A 247 3.66 -9.82 14.74
N CYS A 248 3.93 -8.78 13.94
CA CYS A 248 3.36 -7.46 14.18
C CYS A 248 1.84 -7.42 13.98
N ALA A 249 1.30 -8.19 13.03
CA ALA A 249 -0.14 -8.27 12.82
C ALA A 249 -0.87 -8.91 13.99
N ILE A 250 -0.39 -10.07 14.46
CA ILE A 250 -1.02 -10.78 15.58
C ILE A 250 -0.87 -9.99 16.87
N LEU A 251 0.35 -9.59 17.23
CA LEU A 251 0.58 -8.84 18.47
C LEU A 251 -0.08 -7.46 18.44
N GLY A 252 -0.05 -6.78 17.29
CA GLY A 252 -0.75 -5.50 17.13
C GLY A 252 -2.27 -5.63 17.27
N THR A 253 -2.85 -6.71 16.75
CA THR A 253 -4.29 -6.99 16.88
C THR A 253 -4.67 -7.22 18.34
N VAL A 254 -3.88 -8.01 19.08
CA VAL A 254 -4.09 -8.23 20.51
C VAL A 254 -3.96 -6.93 21.30
N ALA A 255 -2.95 -6.11 21.00
CA ALA A 255 -2.75 -4.80 21.61
C ALA A 255 -3.94 -3.86 21.37
N MET A 256 -4.49 -3.80 20.15
CA MET A 256 -5.73 -3.06 19.86
C MET A 256 -6.93 -3.62 20.63
N GLY A 257 -7.00 -4.94 20.74
CA GLY A 257 -8.05 -5.64 21.48
C GLY A 257 -8.10 -5.27 22.97
N LEU A 258 -6.97 -5.00 23.59
CA LEU A 258 -6.91 -4.53 24.98
C LEU A 258 -7.39 -3.07 25.15
N MET A 259 -7.49 -2.29 24.07
CA MET A 259 -7.84 -0.87 24.10
C MET A 259 -9.28 -0.56 23.68
N PHE A 260 -9.81 -1.28 22.69
CA PHE A 260 -11.04 -0.91 21.99
C PHE A 260 -12.06 -2.05 21.95
N ASP A 261 -13.30 -1.72 22.33
CA ASP A 261 -14.43 -2.62 22.20
C ASP A 261 -14.94 -2.65 20.74
N PRO A 262 -15.00 -3.82 20.08
CA PRO A 262 -15.56 -3.97 18.74
C PRO A 262 -16.98 -3.41 18.59
N LYS A 263 -17.80 -3.43 19.66
CA LYS A 263 -19.17 -2.89 19.62
C LYS A 263 -19.20 -1.39 19.37
N GLU A 264 -18.27 -0.65 19.97
CA GLU A 264 -18.16 0.80 19.79
C GLU A 264 -17.61 1.16 18.41
N ILE A 265 -16.73 0.31 17.86
CA ILE A 265 -16.25 0.43 16.49
C ILE A 265 -17.38 0.25 15.49
N VAL A 266 -18.24 -0.76 15.65
CA VAL A 266 -19.37 -1.01 14.73
C VAL A 266 -20.34 0.17 14.71
N LYS A 267 -20.61 0.80 15.85
CA LYS A 267 -21.49 1.97 15.93
C LYS A 267 -20.89 3.23 15.29
N ASN A 268 -19.57 3.40 15.37
CA ASN A 268 -18.87 4.64 15.00
C ASN A 268 -17.77 4.39 13.96
N PHE A 269 -18.05 3.51 12.99
CA PHE A 269 -17.02 2.93 12.11
C PHE A 269 -16.15 3.98 11.40
N ASP A 270 -16.75 5.01 10.80
CA ASP A 270 -16.00 6.05 10.09
C ASP A 270 -15.10 6.86 11.03
N ALA A 271 -15.59 7.16 12.23
CA ALA A 271 -14.79 7.83 13.24
C ALA A 271 -13.59 6.96 13.66
N TYR A 272 -13.78 5.66 13.88
CA TYR A 272 -12.66 4.75 14.20
C TYR A 272 -11.70 4.54 13.03
N ASN A 273 -12.19 4.51 11.79
CA ASN A 273 -11.33 4.43 10.61
C ASN A 273 -10.44 5.67 10.49
N ALA A 274 -11.02 6.86 10.68
CA ALA A 274 -10.33 8.14 10.57
C ALA A 274 -9.45 8.48 11.79
N ASN A 275 -9.81 8.01 12.99
CA ASN A 275 -9.22 8.48 14.25
C ASN A 275 -8.54 7.37 15.08
N GLY A 276 -8.80 6.10 14.80
CA GLY A 276 -8.46 4.99 15.70
C GLY A 276 -6.97 4.90 16.02
N ALA A 277 -6.09 5.26 15.08
CA ALA A 277 -4.66 5.30 15.35
C ALA A 277 -4.27 6.39 16.36
N TYR A 278 -4.83 7.59 16.21
CA TYR A 278 -4.57 8.69 17.14
C TYR A 278 -5.12 8.39 18.52
N TRP A 279 -6.33 7.81 18.60
CA TRP A 279 -6.90 7.34 19.85
C TRP A 279 -6.06 6.24 20.52
N ALA A 280 -5.45 5.35 19.73
CA ALA A 280 -4.60 4.29 20.27
C ALA A 280 -3.37 4.88 20.96
N PHE A 281 -2.67 5.82 20.30
CA PHE A 281 -1.53 6.51 20.91
C PHE A 281 -1.95 7.47 22.03
N GLN A 282 -3.16 8.04 21.99
CA GLN A 282 -3.68 8.88 23.06
C GLN A 282 -3.96 8.07 24.33
N LYS A 283 -4.67 6.93 24.20
CA LYS A 283 -4.88 5.98 25.30
C LYS A 283 -3.57 5.45 25.85
N LEU A 284 -2.61 5.15 24.97
CA LEU A 284 -1.28 4.74 25.40
C LEU A 284 -0.60 5.83 26.24
N GLY A 285 -0.66 7.09 25.81
CA GLY A 285 -0.13 8.21 26.60
C GLY A 285 -0.83 8.35 27.95
N GLN A 286 -2.13 8.11 28.02
CA GLN A 286 -2.90 8.11 29.28
C GLN A 286 -2.48 6.96 30.21
N TYR A 287 -2.30 5.74 29.69
CA TYR A 287 -1.83 4.61 30.49
C TYR A 287 -0.46 4.87 31.13
N TYR A 288 0.40 5.62 30.46
CA TYR A 288 1.75 5.97 30.92
C TYR A 288 1.84 7.32 31.64
N HIS A 289 0.71 7.99 31.90
CA HIS A 289 0.66 9.34 32.49
C HIS A 289 1.42 10.41 31.68
N MET A 290 1.56 10.20 30.37
CA MET A 290 2.20 11.12 29.41
C MET A 290 1.20 12.04 28.69
N GLY A 291 -0.10 11.96 29.05
CA GLY A 291 -1.16 12.71 28.40
C GLY A 291 -1.20 12.47 26.88
N ASP A 292 -1.30 13.54 26.10
CA ASP A 292 -1.40 13.48 24.63
C ASP A 292 -0.04 13.35 23.91
N LEU A 293 1.08 13.26 24.63
CA LEU A 293 2.42 13.35 24.02
C LEU A 293 2.65 12.29 22.93
N LEU A 294 2.33 11.02 23.20
CA LEU A 294 2.50 9.93 22.23
C LEU A 294 1.60 10.11 21.00
N MET A 295 0.38 10.61 21.20
CA MET A 295 -0.54 10.94 20.10
C MET A 295 0.01 12.06 19.23
N ILE A 296 0.56 13.12 19.83
CA ILE A 296 1.14 14.25 19.09
C ILE A 296 2.35 13.79 18.28
N ILE A 297 3.25 13.00 18.87
CA ILE A 297 4.40 12.43 18.16
C ILE A 297 3.93 11.63 16.95
N TYR A 298 2.96 10.73 17.15
CA TYR A 298 2.37 9.95 16.06
C TYR A 298 1.74 10.85 14.98
N ALA A 299 0.97 11.87 15.37
CA ALA A 299 0.30 12.78 14.46
C ALA A 299 1.29 13.60 13.61
N VAL A 300 2.41 14.05 14.21
CA VAL A 300 3.50 14.72 13.48
C VAL A 300 4.17 13.76 12.50
N CYS A 301 4.55 12.56 12.96
CA CYS A 301 5.15 11.54 12.08
C CYS A 301 4.22 11.18 10.91
N ASN A 302 2.92 11.01 11.17
CA ASN A 302 1.94 10.71 10.14
C ASN A 302 1.74 11.89 9.19
N THR A 303 1.69 13.14 9.68
CA THR A 303 1.58 14.34 8.82
C THR A 303 2.75 14.41 7.84
N ILE A 304 3.98 14.27 8.34
CA ILE A 304 5.19 14.25 7.51
C ILE A 304 5.13 13.06 6.54
N GLY A 305 4.70 11.88 7.01
CA GLY A 305 4.58 10.68 6.18
C GLY A 305 3.60 10.82 5.03
N GLN A 306 2.40 11.37 5.28
CA GLN A 306 1.38 11.53 4.25
C GLN A 306 1.84 12.49 3.15
N PHE A 307 2.36 13.67 3.54
CA PHE A 307 2.79 14.68 2.58
C PHE A 307 4.09 14.31 1.85
N SER A 308 5.06 13.69 2.53
CA SER A 308 6.26 13.17 1.87
C SER A 308 5.91 12.08 0.84
N THR A 309 5.02 11.16 1.22
CA THR A 309 4.52 10.12 0.31
C THR A 309 3.78 10.73 -0.88
N LEU A 310 3.00 11.80 -0.67
CA LEU A 310 2.29 12.51 -1.73
C LEU A 310 3.24 13.06 -2.79
N VAL A 311 4.26 13.85 -2.39
CA VAL A 311 5.25 14.40 -3.34
C VAL A 311 5.88 13.26 -4.17
N LEU A 312 6.41 12.24 -3.49
CA LEU A 312 7.16 11.18 -4.16
C LEU A 312 6.27 10.36 -5.09
N SER A 313 5.03 10.13 -4.69
CA SER A 313 4.07 9.35 -5.48
C SER A 313 3.67 10.04 -6.78
N ILE A 314 3.79 11.36 -6.88
CA ILE A 314 3.47 12.11 -8.11
C ILE A 314 4.54 11.85 -9.18
N ASP A 315 5.82 11.99 -8.84
CA ASP A 315 6.88 12.03 -9.84
C ASP A 315 7.63 10.69 -10.00
N ALA A 316 7.92 9.95 -8.92
CA ALA A 316 8.73 8.73 -9.03
C ALA A 316 8.05 7.58 -9.82
N PRO A 317 6.77 7.21 -9.56
CA PRO A 317 6.07 6.20 -10.35
C PRO A 317 5.86 6.64 -11.81
N LEU A 318 5.59 7.93 -12.03
CA LEU A 318 5.43 8.49 -13.37
C LEU A 318 6.73 8.38 -14.17
N ARG A 319 7.86 8.77 -13.59
CA ARG A 319 9.18 8.58 -14.21
C ARG A 319 9.47 7.12 -14.49
N MET A 320 9.19 6.22 -13.54
CA MET A 320 9.41 4.79 -13.74
C MET A 320 8.62 4.23 -14.93
N LEU A 321 7.41 4.75 -15.18
CA LEU A 321 6.63 4.40 -16.36
C LEU A 321 7.21 5.00 -17.65
N LEU A 322 7.53 6.30 -17.63
CA LEU A 322 7.89 7.06 -18.83
C LEU A 322 9.36 6.93 -19.27
N ASP A 323 10.28 6.68 -18.33
CA ASP A 323 11.70 6.44 -18.59
C ASP A 323 11.98 4.98 -19.01
N ASN A 324 10.98 4.10 -19.02
CA ASN A 324 11.14 2.71 -19.47
C ASN A 324 11.27 2.65 -20.99
N GLU A 325 12.50 2.48 -21.48
CA GLU A 325 12.80 2.42 -22.92
C GLU A 325 12.02 1.32 -23.65
N ASN A 326 11.84 0.17 -23.01
CA ASN A 326 11.11 -0.97 -23.58
C ASN A 326 9.61 -0.68 -23.75
N ALA A 327 9.09 0.29 -23.00
CA ALA A 327 7.72 0.75 -23.05
C ALA A 327 7.50 1.96 -23.97
N ARG A 328 8.59 2.62 -24.42
CA ARG A 328 8.53 3.91 -25.12
C ARG A 328 7.69 3.89 -26.40
N GLN A 329 7.72 2.79 -27.14
CA GLN A 329 6.90 2.61 -28.35
C GLN A 329 5.37 2.62 -28.10
N PHE A 330 4.95 2.43 -26.84
CA PHE A 330 3.55 2.38 -26.43
C PHE A 330 3.07 3.67 -25.73
N ILE A 331 3.96 4.66 -25.59
CA ILE A 331 3.70 5.90 -24.86
C ILE A 331 3.61 7.08 -25.86
N PRO A 332 2.51 7.85 -25.86
CA PRO A 332 2.40 9.05 -26.69
C PRO A 332 3.52 10.05 -26.44
N SER A 333 4.08 10.62 -27.51
CA SER A 333 5.19 11.59 -27.47
C SER A 333 4.87 12.80 -26.59
N GLY A 334 3.60 13.22 -26.58
CA GLY A 334 3.12 14.31 -25.72
C GLY A 334 3.36 14.06 -24.22
N LEU A 335 3.28 12.82 -23.72
CA LEU A 335 3.55 12.52 -22.32
C LEU A 335 5.05 12.59 -21.98
N LEU A 336 5.92 12.45 -22.97
CA LEU A 336 7.37 12.50 -22.80
C LEU A 336 7.93 13.93 -22.68
N LYS A 337 7.08 14.95 -22.80
CA LYS A 337 7.47 16.36 -22.66
C LYS A 337 7.98 16.66 -21.25
N LYS A 338 9.27 17.01 -21.16
CA LYS A 338 9.93 17.45 -19.91
C LYS A 338 9.95 18.97 -19.81
N ASN A 339 9.85 19.49 -18.58
CA ASN A 339 10.07 20.91 -18.30
C ASN A 339 11.57 21.20 -18.06
N LYS A 340 11.92 22.45 -17.75
CA LYS A 340 13.30 22.88 -17.46
C LYS A 340 13.96 22.20 -16.25
N TYR A 341 13.18 21.53 -15.42
CA TYR A 341 13.63 20.77 -14.24
C TYR A 341 13.72 19.26 -14.51
N GLY A 342 13.47 18.83 -15.76
CA GLY A 342 13.48 17.42 -16.15
C GLY A 342 12.27 16.61 -15.69
N SER A 343 11.19 17.26 -15.21
CA SER A 343 9.94 16.60 -14.83
C SER A 343 8.97 16.49 -16.01
N TYR A 344 8.27 15.35 -16.11
CA TYR A 344 7.29 15.06 -17.16
C TYR A 344 5.99 15.87 -16.96
N ILE A 345 5.95 17.10 -17.48
CA ILE A 345 4.91 18.08 -17.14
C ILE A 345 3.51 17.65 -17.58
N ASN A 346 3.40 17.06 -18.78
CA ASN A 346 2.10 16.56 -19.27
C ASN A 346 1.64 15.33 -18.48
N GLY A 347 2.57 14.50 -18.01
CA GLY A 347 2.25 13.40 -17.10
C GLY A 347 1.79 13.89 -15.72
N ILE A 348 2.38 14.96 -15.18
CA ILE A 348 1.90 15.59 -13.94
C ILE A 348 0.48 16.16 -14.13
N TRP A 349 0.20 16.83 -15.25
CA TRP A 349 -1.16 17.29 -15.57
C TRP A 349 -2.15 16.14 -15.68
N LEU A 350 -1.75 15.00 -16.26
CA LEU A 350 -2.58 13.80 -16.28
C LEU A 350 -2.89 13.31 -14.85
N ILE A 351 -1.89 13.32 -13.95
CA ILE A 351 -2.10 13.01 -12.52
C ILE A 351 -3.07 14.02 -11.90
N VAL A 352 -2.93 15.32 -12.19
CA VAL A 352 -3.84 16.37 -11.69
C VAL A 352 -5.28 16.09 -12.12
N VAL A 353 -5.51 15.74 -13.38
CA VAL A 353 -6.85 15.40 -13.86
C VAL A 353 -7.38 14.15 -13.17
N LEU A 354 -6.60 13.06 -13.12
CA LEU A 354 -7.10 11.78 -12.60
C LEU A 354 -7.28 11.82 -11.07
N ALA A 355 -6.24 12.17 -10.30
CA ALA A 355 -6.32 12.23 -8.85
C ALA A 355 -7.19 13.41 -8.38
N GLY A 356 -7.14 14.55 -9.05
CA GLY A 356 -8.00 15.70 -8.76
C GLY A 356 -9.48 15.40 -8.98
N SER A 357 -9.82 14.63 -10.01
CA SER A 357 -11.21 14.17 -10.22
C SER A 357 -11.66 13.26 -9.08
N ILE A 358 -10.82 12.32 -8.64
CA ILE A 358 -11.14 11.46 -7.49
C ILE A 358 -11.37 12.32 -6.25
N ILE A 359 -10.48 13.27 -5.94
CA ILE A 359 -10.61 14.20 -4.80
C ILE A 359 -11.93 14.97 -4.88
N LEU A 360 -12.26 15.55 -6.03
CA LEU A 360 -13.49 16.33 -6.20
C LEU A 360 -14.75 15.47 -6.07
N ILE A 361 -14.75 14.26 -6.62
CA ILE A 361 -15.85 13.30 -6.49
C ILE A 361 -16.06 12.91 -5.01
N GLN A 362 -15.02 12.87 -4.18
CA GLN A 362 -15.19 12.65 -2.74
C GLN A 362 -16.02 13.74 -2.04
N SER A 363 -16.23 14.91 -2.66
CA SER A 363 -17.05 15.99 -2.07
C SER A 363 -18.52 15.60 -1.90
N PHE A 364 -18.98 14.58 -2.64
CA PHE A 364 -20.34 14.04 -2.56
C PHE A 364 -20.52 13.03 -1.42
N VAL A 365 -19.44 12.66 -0.72
CA VAL A 365 -19.51 11.72 0.41
C VAL A 365 -20.04 12.43 1.65
N PRO A 366 -21.10 11.92 2.31
CA PRO A 366 -21.62 12.55 3.52
C PRO A 366 -20.67 12.32 4.70
N GLY A 367 -19.98 13.38 5.12
CA GLY A 367 -19.06 13.37 6.27
C GLY A 367 -17.58 13.31 5.89
N ALA A 368 -16.77 14.16 6.53
CA ALA A 368 -15.34 14.24 6.24
C ALA A 368 -14.57 12.97 6.64
N ASP A 369 -14.92 12.33 7.77
CA ASP A 369 -14.29 11.08 8.19
C ASP A 369 -14.66 9.92 7.24
N ALA A 370 -15.90 9.89 6.73
CA ALA A 370 -16.36 8.89 5.77
C ALA A 370 -15.58 8.93 4.44
N VAL A 371 -15.04 10.09 4.03
CA VAL A 371 -14.13 10.18 2.88
C VAL A 371 -12.88 9.33 3.09
N LEU A 372 -12.29 9.35 4.29
CA LEU A 372 -11.09 8.56 4.58
C LEU A 372 -11.40 7.05 4.56
N THR A 373 -12.57 6.66 5.08
CA THR A 373 -13.08 5.29 4.97
C THR A 373 -13.24 4.87 3.52
N GLN A 374 -13.92 5.68 2.71
CA GLN A 374 -14.17 5.38 1.31
C GLN A 374 -12.89 5.26 0.51
N LEU A 375 -11.94 6.19 0.72
CA LEU A 375 -10.63 6.14 0.08
C LEU A 375 -9.83 4.90 0.50
N THR A 376 -9.95 4.45 1.74
CA THR A 376 -9.34 3.20 2.21
C THR A 376 -9.92 1.98 1.47
N LYS A 377 -11.26 1.90 1.38
CA LYS A 377 -11.97 0.85 0.62
C LYS A 377 -11.68 0.89 -0.88
N LEU A 378 -11.53 2.09 -1.47
CA LEU A 378 -11.17 2.25 -2.87
C LEU A 378 -9.74 1.74 -3.11
N ASN A 379 -8.81 2.12 -2.24
CA ASN A 379 -7.43 1.67 -2.34
C ASN A 379 -7.29 0.16 -2.12
N SER A 380 -8.14 -0.46 -1.29
CA SER A 380 -8.07 -1.90 -1.06
C SER A 380 -8.42 -2.75 -2.28
N VAL A 381 -9.08 -2.16 -3.28
CA VAL A 381 -9.39 -2.81 -4.58
C VAL A 381 -8.44 -2.30 -5.66
N ALA A 382 -8.34 -0.97 -5.82
CA ALA A 382 -7.56 -0.40 -6.92
C ALA A 382 -6.08 -0.74 -6.78
N MET A 383 -5.54 -0.74 -5.56
CA MET A 383 -4.09 -0.91 -5.37
C MET A 383 -3.61 -2.35 -5.40
N THR A 384 -4.50 -3.29 -5.15
CA THR A 384 -4.21 -4.72 -5.09
C THR A 384 -4.22 -5.36 -6.47
N MET A 385 -4.94 -4.78 -7.44
CA MET A 385 -4.93 -5.25 -8.84
C MET A 385 -3.54 -5.36 -9.45
N ARG A 386 -2.60 -4.51 -9.03
CA ARG A 386 -1.21 -4.56 -9.53
C ARG A 386 -0.49 -5.86 -9.14
N TYR A 387 -0.93 -6.53 -8.07
CA TYR A 387 -0.32 -7.77 -7.59
C TYR A 387 -0.60 -8.95 -8.54
N LEU A 388 -1.69 -8.89 -9.33
CA LEU A 388 -1.97 -9.85 -10.40
C LEU A 388 -0.79 -9.99 -11.36
N TRP A 389 -0.08 -8.90 -11.67
CA TRP A 389 1.12 -8.93 -12.51
C TRP A 389 2.30 -9.63 -11.85
N VAL A 390 2.41 -9.61 -10.51
CA VAL A 390 3.47 -10.35 -9.81
C VAL A 390 3.24 -11.84 -9.95
N PHE A 391 2.01 -12.29 -9.74
CA PHE A 391 1.67 -13.70 -9.88
C PHE A 391 1.73 -14.15 -11.35
N ALA A 392 1.34 -13.31 -12.30
CA ALA A 392 1.53 -13.57 -13.72
C ALA A 392 3.02 -13.75 -14.07
N ALA A 393 3.90 -12.86 -13.56
CA ALA A 393 5.35 -12.99 -13.74
C ALA A 393 5.90 -14.29 -13.13
N TYR A 394 5.42 -14.68 -11.94
CA TYR A 394 5.84 -15.94 -11.30
C TYR A 394 5.41 -17.17 -12.10
N ILE A 395 4.14 -17.22 -12.54
CA ILE A 395 3.62 -18.30 -13.37
C ILE A 395 4.42 -18.41 -14.68
N ALA A 396 4.73 -17.26 -15.30
CA ALA A 396 5.53 -17.20 -16.52
C ALA A 396 6.98 -17.68 -16.31
N LEU A 397 7.62 -17.30 -15.20
CA LEU A 397 8.96 -17.79 -14.82
C LEU A 397 8.96 -19.32 -14.66
N ARG A 398 7.93 -19.89 -14.04
CA ARG A 398 7.83 -21.34 -13.76
C ARG A 398 7.36 -22.17 -14.96
N THR A 399 7.32 -21.61 -16.16
CA THR A 399 7.18 -22.41 -17.40
C THR A 399 8.49 -23.14 -17.71
N ALA A 400 8.42 -24.31 -18.35
CA ALA A 400 9.60 -25.16 -18.57
C ALA A 400 10.70 -24.46 -19.39
N VAL A 401 10.30 -23.58 -20.31
CA VAL A 401 11.22 -22.79 -21.16
C VAL A 401 11.89 -21.70 -20.34
N ASN A 402 11.10 -20.84 -19.68
CA ASN A 402 11.64 -19.70 -18.94
C ASN A 402 12.46 -20.14 -17.72
N TYR A 403 12.08 -21.24 -17.08
CA TYR A 403 12.81 -21.76 -15.92
C TYR A 403 14.22 -22.25 -16.26
N LYS A 404 14.43 -22.77 -17.49
CA LYS A 404 15.77 -23.11 -17.98
C LYS A 404 16.57 -21.86 -18.35
N LYS A 405 15.89 -20.85 -18.90
CA LYS A 405 16.49 -19.58 -19.35
C LYS A 405 16.92 -18.68 -18.18
N PHE A 406 16.14 -18.68 -17.10
CA PHE A 406 16.33 -17.82 -15.92
C PHE A 406 16.48 -18.68 -14.66
N PRO A 407 17.65 -19.32 -14.46
CA PRO A 407 17.87 -20.15 -13.29
C PRO A 407 17.87 -19.29 -12.01
N ALA A 408 17.06 -19.68 -11.03
CA ALA A 408 17.04 -19.10 -9.70
C ALA A 408 17.82 -19.98 -8.72
N GLU A 409 18.76 -19.38 -7.98
CA GLU A 409 19.52 -20.04 -6.90
C GLU A 409 18.58 -20.35 -5.73
N TYR A 410 17.70 -19.41 -5.39
CA TYR A 410 16.63 -19.61 -4.44
C TYR A 410 15.33 -20.01 -5.15
N ARG A 411 14.69 -21.08 -4.66
CA ARG A 411 13.41 -21.59 -5.17
C ARG A 411 12.39 -21.58 -4.04
N ALA A 412 11.28 -20.87 -4.22
CA ALA A 412 10.19 -20.87 -3.25
C ALA A 412 9.60 -22.28 -3.11
N PHE A 413 9.44 -22.96 -4.24
CA PHE A 413 8.93 -24.32 -4.30
C PHE A 413 9.83 -25.21 -5.18
N LYS A 414 10.29 -26.33 -4.62
CA LYS A 414 11.15 -27.29 -5.33
C LYS A 414 10.43 -27.96 -6.51
N ASN A 415 9.14 -28.28 -6.34
CA ASN A 415 8.32 -28.92 -7.36
C ASN A 415 7.68 -27.86 -8.30
N GLN A 416 7.79 -28.07 -9.62
CA GLN A 416 7.22 -27.19 -10.65
C GLN A 416 5.69 -27.11 -10.61
N PHE A 417 5.02 -28.24 -10.35
CA PHE A 417 3.57 -28.27 -10.23
C PHE A 417 3.10 -27.43 -9.04
N VAL A 418 3.69 -27.65 -7.86
CA VAL A 418 3.36 -26.90 -6.64
C VAL A 418 3.59 -25.40 -6.82
N ALA A 419 4.71 -25.02 -7.46
CA ALA A 419 4.99 -23.61 -7.76
C ALA A 419 3.90 -22.98 -8.62
N LYS A 420 3.51 -23.63 -9.73
CA LYS A 420 2.45 -23.11 -10.61
C LYS A 420 1.12 -23.02 -9.90
N VAL A 421 0.74 -24.05 -9.13
CA VAL A 421 -0.50 -24.05 -8.34
C VAL A 421 -0.49 -22.91 -7.33
N ALA A 422 0.60 -22.69 -6.60
CA ALA A 422 0.72 -21.60 -5.64
C ALA A 422 0.61 -20.21 -6.32
N GLY A 423 1.23 -20.05 -7.50
CA GLY A 423 1.12 -18.82 -8.30
C GLY A 423 -0.31 -18.56 -8.80
N ILE A 424 -0.96 -19.58 -9.37
CA ILE A 424 -2.35 -19.51 -9.84
C ILE A 424 -3.30 -19.24 -8.67
N TRP A 425 -3.08 -19.90 -7.54
CA TRP A 425 -3.86 -19.70 -6.32
C TRP A 425 -3.79 -18.25 -5.84
N CYS A 426 -2.59 -17.68 -5.70
CA CYS A 426 -2.46 -16.29 -5.25
C CYS A 426 -3.01 -15.29 -6.27
N PHE A 427 -2.88 -15.56 -7.56
CA PHE A 427 -3.56 -14.79 -8.61
C PHE A 427 -5.08 -14.82 -8.42
N ALA A 428 -5.66 -16.01 -8.25
CA ALA A 428 -7.10 -16.20 -8.09
C ALA A 428 -7.63 -15.55 -6.79
N VAL A 429 -6.91 -15.71 -5.67
CA VAL A 429 -7.26 -15.08 -4.39
C VAL A 429 -7.24 -13.56 -4.51
N THR A 430 -6.22 -12.98 -5.16
CA THR A 430 -6.15 -11.53 -5.40
C THR A 430 -7.34 -11.08 -6.23
N ALA A 431 -7.59 -11.72 -7.38
CA ALA A 431 -8.69 -11.36 -8.26
C ALA A 431 -10.05 -11.50 -7.56
N ALA A 432 -10.25 -12.57 -6.80
CA ALA A 432 -11.47 -12.79 -6.01
C ALA A 432 -11.64 -11.71 -4.94
N CYS A 433 -10.58 -11.38 -4.20
CA CYS A 433 -10.61 -10.32 -3.19
C CYS A 433 -10.87 -8.95 -3.82
N ASP A 434 -10.33 -8.66 -5.00
CA ASP A 434 -10.60 -7.41 -5.71
C ASP A 434 -12.06 -7.34 -6.17
N ILE A 435 -12.58 -8.41 -6.79
CA ILE A 435 -13.97 -8.47 -7.28
C ILE A 435 -14.97 -8.40 -6.12
N LEU A 436 -14.80 -9.23 -5.09
CA LEU A 436 -15.62 -9.19 -3.88
C LEU A 436 -15.45 -7.85 -3.17
N GLY A 437 -14.23 -7.34 -3.16
CA GLY A 437 -13.87 -6.06 -2.62
C GLY A 437 -14.59 -4.91 -3.31
N MET A 438 -14.98 -5.02 -4.59
CA MET A 438 -15.74 -3.96 -5.28
C MET A 438 -17.14 -3.76 -4.69
N TYR A 439 -17.77 -4.81 -4.18
CA TYR A 439 -19.08 -4.72 -3.54
C TYR A 439 -19.02 -3.82 -2.31
N ASP A 440 -20.02 -2.96 -2.15
CA ASP A 440 -20.23 -2.16 -0.95
C ASP A 440 -21.74 -1.96 -0.76
N THR A 441 -22.18 -1.85 0.50
CA THR A 441 -23.59 -1.54 0.79
C THR A 441 -23.93 -0.11 0.41
N ASP A 442 -22.96 0.81 0.47
CA ASP A 442 -23.10 2.14 -0.07
C ASP A 442 -22.92 2.14 -1.59
N LYS A 443 -23.99 2.49 -2.32
CA LYS A 443 -24.01 2.45 -3.79
C LYS A 443 -22.96 3.38 -4.41
N PHE A 444 -22.73 4.55 -3.81
CA PHE A 444 -21.76 5.51 -4.33
C PHE A 444 -20.33 4.96 -4.23
N THR A 445 -19.97 4.44 -3.06
CA THR A 445 -18.69 3.76 -2.81
C THR A 445 -18.50 2.56 -3.74
N MET A 446 -19.53 1.73 -3.92
CA MET A 446 -19.49 0.59 -4.83
C MET A 446 -19.22 1.04 -6.28
N ILE A 447 -19.94 2.06 -6.77
CA ILE A 447 -19.74 2.60 -8.12
C ILE A 447 -18.29 3.07 -8.29
N LEU A 448 -17.72 3.76 -7.31
CA LEU A 448 -16.34 4.25 -7.41
C LEU A 448 -15.31 3.12 -7.39
N LYS A 449 -15.54 2.08 -6.59
CA LYS A 449 -14.68 0.90 -6.53
C LYS A 449 -14.67 0.11 -7.84
N ILE A 450 -15.75 0.18 -8.63
CA ILE A 450 -15.86 -0.45 -9.95
C ILE A 450 -15.34 0.49 -11.05
N ALA A 451 -15.87 1.72 -11.12
CA ALA A 451 -15.60 2.65 -12.20
C ALA A 451 -14.14 3.14 -12.19
N THR A 452 -13.56 3.40 -11.03
CA THR A 452 -12.21 3.97 -10.94
C THR A 452 -11.16 3.03 -11.54
N PRO A 453 -11.06 1.75 -11.16
CA PRO A 453 -10.12 0.85 -11.81
C PRO A 453 -10.40 0.65 -13.30
N LEU A 454 -11.67 0.57 -13.72
CA LEU A 454 -12.02 0.40 -15.14
C LEU A 454 -11.56 1.59 -15.99
N VAL A 455 -11.84 2.83 -15.55
CA VAL A 455 -11.40 4.05 -16.23
C VAL A 455 -9.87 4.11 -16.29
N LEU A 456 -9.20 3.82 -15.17
CA LEU A 456 -7.74 3.82 -15.09
C LEU A 456 -7.13 2.79 -16.05
N LEU A 457 -7.63 1.56 -16.08
CA LEU A 457 -7.15 0.51 -16.99
C LEU A 457 -7.46 0.80 -18.46
N ALA A 458 -8.63 1.36 -18.76
CA ALA A 458 -9.02 1.73 -20.12
C ALA A 458 -8.05 2.75 -20.74
N LEU A 459 -7.58 3.73 -19.95
CA LEU A 459 -6.56 4.68 -20.41
C LEU A 459 -5.27 3.99 -20.89
N GLY A 460 -4.88 2.90 -20.23
CA GLY A 460 -3.70 2.10 -20.60
C GLY A 460 -3.88 1.34 -21.91
N LEU A 461 -5.12 1.02 -22.28
CA LEU A 461 -5.42 0.39 -23.57
C LEU A 461 -5.41 1.41 -24.71
N ILE A 462 -5.75 2.67 -24.42
CA ILE A 462 -5.85 3.75 -25.41
C ILE A 462 -4.48 4.34 -25.78
N MET A 463 -3.58 4.51 -24.80
CA MET A 463 -2.27 5.13 -25.02
C MET A 463 -1.43 4.48 -26.14
N PRO A 464 -1.32 3.15 -26.26
CA PRO A 464 -0.61 2.51 -27.37
C PRO A 464 -1.24 2.78 -28.74
N ALA A 465 -2.55 2.96 -28.81
CA ALA A 465 -3.24 3.29 -30.06
C ALA A 465 -2.90 4.72 -30.50
N ILE A 466 -2.86 5.67 -29.56
CA ILE A 466 -2.45 7.05 -29.82
C ILE A 466 -0.98 7.08 -30.28
N ALA A 467 -0.08 6.39 -29.59
CA ALA A 467 1.34 6.32 -29.94
C ALA A 467 1.55 5.75 -31.37
N LYS A 468 0.80 4.72 -31.75
CA LYS A 468 0.83 4.18 -33.12
C LYS A 468 0.32 5.16 -34.17
N LEU A 469 -0.69 5.97 -33.84
CA LEU A 469 -1.20 6.99 -34.77
C LEU A 469 -0.20 8.13 -34.97
N GLU A 470 0.55 8.51 -33.93
CA GLU A 470 1.64 9.48 -34.05
C GLU A 470 2.77 8.95 -34.94
N GLN A 471 3.23 7.71 -34.68
CA GLN A 471 4.28 7.06 -35.49
C GLN A 471 3.88 6.93 -36.97
N LYS A 472 2.61 6.68 -37.28
CA LYS A 472 2.09 6.63 -38.65
C LYS A 472 1.98 7.98 -39.35
N LYS A 473 1.92 9.09 -38.60
CA LYS A 473 1.90 10.44 -39.16
C LYS A 473 3.31 10.99 -39.40
N GLU A 474 4.29 10.46 -38.67
CA GLU A 474 5.71 10.82 -38.79
C GLU A 474 6.46 9.96 -39.84
N ALA A 475 5.94 8.77 -40.16
CA ALA A 475 6.39 7.91 -41.26
C ALA A 475 5.67 8.26 -42.56
#